data_AF-A0AAN8YES6-F1
#
_entry.id   AF-A0AAN8YES6-F1
#
_cell.length_a   1.000
_cell.length_b   1.000
_cell.length_c   1.000
_cell.angle_alpha   90.00
_cell.angle_beta   90.00
_cell.angle_gamma   90.00
#
_symmetry.space_group_name_H-M   'P 1'
#
loop_
_entity.id
_entity.type
_entity.pdbx_description
1 polymer ?
#
loop_
_entity_poly.entity_id
_entity_poly.type
_entity_poly.pdbx_seq_one_letter_code
_entity_poly.pdbx_strand_id
1 'polypeptide(L)'
;MGNKCDITFNGDDSLSFFANGKSLCWFLESKLEEQIKRQHNVVGHAIVDDHYTIVGTGSSQLMQAALYALSPIDQLEPISVVSDTPFYLDYTNGQEMQEPMRKMEFILSSLHRQIILIGWALVKDKEVARKMTKFMEISTIGVSKEAQLKAARILELISDSCLDPNMENCFEYTFAWLICKGGEEEDCEKLLKEHKIHTRSGRRFGSDSRSGRISMLSRDEDFNIFLQRLMAIQRPTNGN
;
A
#
# COMPACT_ATOMS: atom_id res chain seq x y z
N MET A 1 -1.73 23.07 19.80
CA MET A 1 -2.33 22.09 18.86
C MET A 1 -3.65 21.62 19.46
N GLY A 2 -4.78 22.05 18.91
CA GLY A 2 -6.12 21.66 19.38
C GLY A 2 -7.05 21.42 18.18
N ASN A 3 -7.90 20.39 18.28
CA ASN A 3 -9.00 20.04 17.38
C ASN A 3 -8.71 19.83 15.87
N LYS A 4 -7.47 20.00 15.35
CA LYS A 4 -7.21 19.81 13.90
C LYS A 4 -7.47 18.37 13.42
N CYS A 5 -7.32 17.37 14.30
CA CYS A 5 -7.42 15.95 13.97
C CYS A 5 -8.74 15.27 14.33
N ASP A 6 -9.68 15.97 14.97
CA ASP A 6 -10.94 15.37 15.41
C ASP A 6 -11.94 15.27 14.26
N ILE A 7 -12.68 14.15 14.23
CA ILE A 7 -13.75 13.91 13.26
C ILE A 7 -15.00 13.53 14.03
N THR A 8 -16.04 14.35 13.90
CA THR A 8 -17.36 14.10 14.49
C THR A 8 -18.25 13.43 13.44
N PHE A 9 -18.90 12.34 13.83
CA PHE A 9 -19.97 11.70 13.07
C PHE A 9 -21.26 11.81 13.88
N ASN A 10 -22.35 12.21 13.25
CA ASN A 10 -23.70 12.13 13.83
C ASN A 10 -24.24 10.71 13.68
N GLY A 11 -25.22 10.34 14.51
CA GLY A 11 -25.81 8.99 14.50
C GLY A 11 -26.63 8.66 13.24
N ASP A 12 -26.97 9.68 12.45
CA ASP A 12 -27.67 9.60 11.17
C ASP A 12 -26.76 9.78 9.94
N ASP A 13 -25.47 10.08 10.14
CA ASP A 13 -24.51 10.17 9.05
C ASP A 13 -24.32 8.80 8.37
N SER A 14 -24.14 8.81 7.05
CA SER A 14 -23.70 7.63 6.27
C SER A 14 -24.60 6.38 6.31
N LEU A 15 -25.85 6.47 6.78
CA LEU A 15 -26.78 5.33 6.87
C LEU A 15 -27.17 4.69 5.52
N SER A 16 -27.01 5.40 4.40
CA SER A 16 -27.25 4.87 3.05
C SER A 16 -26.05 4.06 2.55
N PHE A 17 -26.30 2.87 1.97
CA PHE A 17 -25.27 2.10 1.23
C PHE A 17 -24.63 2.90 0.08
N PHE A 18 -25.41 3.72 -0.62
CA PHE A 18 -24.93 4.52 -1.75
C PHE A 18 -24.21 5.77 -1.26
N ALA A 19 -22.98 5.98 -1.73
CA ALA A 19 -22.26 7.25 -1.61
C ALA A 19 -22.60 8.16 -2.81
N ASN A 20 -22.47 7.64 -4.02
CA ASN A 20 -22.83 8.33 -5.26
C ASN A 20 -23.44 7.35 -6.27
N GLY A 21 -24.78 7.27 -6.31
CA GLY A 21 -25.50 6.38 -7.24
C GLY A 21 -25.33 6.68 -8.74
N LYS A 22 -24.59 7.73 -9.12
CA LYS A 22 -24.22 8.03 -10.52
C LYS A 22 -22.78 7.65 -10.86
N SER A 23 -21.95 7.30 -9.87
CA SER A 23 -20.56 6.89 -10.07
C SER A 23 -20.47 5.42 -10.46
N LEU A 24 -19.44 5.05 -11.23
CA LEU A 24 -19.07 3.65 -11.48
C LEU A 24 -18.68 2.94 -10.18
N CYS A 25 -18.06 3.65 -9.24
CA CYS A 25 -17.78 3.18 -7.89
C CYS A 25 -18.81 3.80 -6.94
N TRP A 26 -20.03 3.24 -6.91
CA TRP A 26 -21.19 3.88 -6.25
C TRP A 26 -21.07 4.01 -4.72
N PHE A 27 -20.12 3.29 -4.11
CA PHE A 27 -19.78 3.34 -2.68
C PHE A 27 -18.58 4.25 -2.37
N LEU A 28 -17.95 4.89 -3.36
CA LEU A 28 -16.87 5.86 -3.15
C LEU A 28 -17.43 7.21 -2.67
N GLU A 29 -16.98 7.65 -1.50
CA GLU A 29 -17.30 8.97 -0.95
C GLU A 29 -16.49 10.07 -1.67
N SER A 30 -17.18 11.14 -2.10
CA SER A 30 -16.58 12.21 -2.93
C SER A 30 -15.42 12.92 -2.23
N LYS A 31 -15.51 13.11 -0.90
CA LYS A 31 -14.43 13.68 -0.09
C LYS A 31 -13.15 12.85 -0.16
N LEU A 32 -13.26 11.52 -0.22
CA LEU A 32 -12.09 10.64 -0.36
C LEU A 32 -11.52 10.73 -1.78
N GLU A 33 -12.38 10.69 -2.80
CA GLU A 33 -11.95 10.83 -4.20
C GLU A 33 -11.19 12.16 -4.45
N GLU A 34 -11.67 13.26 -3.88
CA GLU A 34 -11.03 14.58 -3.96
C GLU A 34 -9.64 14.57 -3.30
N GLN A 35 -9.50 14.04 -2.09
CA GLN A 35 -8.20 14.02 -1.40
C GLN A 35 -7.21 13.03 -2.03
N ILE A 36 -7.67 11.92 -2.64
CA ILE A 36 -6.83 11.03 -3.46
C ILE A 36 -6.28 11.80 -4.67
N LYS A 37 -7.14 12.51 -5.41
CA LYS A 37 -6.73 13.35 -6.57
C LYS A 37 -5.77 14.45 -6.14
N ARG A 38 -6.08 15.18 -5.06
CA ARG A 38 -5.22 16.21 -4.47
C ARG A 38 -3.84 15.65 -4.11
N GLN A 39 -3.78 14.49 -3.45
CA GLN A 39 -2.51 13.87 -3.07
C GLN A 39 -1.65 13.59 -4.31
N HIS A 40 -2.15 12.87 -5.30
CA HIS A 40 -1.34 12.54 -6.50
C HIS A 40 -0.89 13.79 -7.25
N ASN A 41 -1.72 14.84 -7.30
CA ASN A 41 -1.36 16.11 -7.93
C ASN A 41 -0.28 16.89 -7.15
N VAL A 42 -0.26 16.80 -5.81
CA VAL A 42 0.80 17.41 -4.97
C VAL A 42 2.11 16.62 -5.06
N VAL A 43 2.04 15.28 -5.17
CA VAL A 43 3.23 14.41 -5.19
C VAL A 43 3.81 14.26 -6.61
N GLY A 44 2.99 14.39 -7.65
CA GLY A 44 3.42 14.25 -9.05
C GLY A 44 3.70 12.82 -9.52
N HIS A 45 3.30 11.80 -8.75
CA HIS A 45 3.59 10.39 -9.07
C HIS A 45 2.58 9.70 -10.00
N ALA A 46 1.38 10.26 -10.21
CA ALA A 46 0.30 9.62 -10.97
C ALA A 46 -0.58 10.65 -11.69
N ILE A 47 -1.05 10.32 -12.90
CA ILE A 47 -1.96 11.18 -13.69
C ILE A 47 -3.40 10.75 -13.41
N VAL A 48 -4.19 11.50 -12.64
CA VAL A 48 -5.47 10.98 -12.14
C VAL A 48 -6.68 11.26 -13.05
N ASP A 49 -6.62 12.28 -13.91
CA ASP A 49 -7.82 12.85 -14.54
C ASP A 49 -8.59 11.89 -15.49
N ASP A 50 -7.88 11.02 -16.21
CA ASP A 50 -8.45 10.01 -17.12
C ASP A 50 -8.66 8.62 -16.47
N HIS A 51 -8.71 8.53 -15.13
CA HIS A 51 -8.85 7.26 -14.42
C HIS A 51 -10.13 7.12 -13.59
N TYR A 52 -10.71 5.92 -13.62
CA TYR A 52 -11.71 5.48 -12.64
C TYR A 52 -11.02 5.15 -11.32
N THR A 53 -11.42 5.82 -10.24
CA THR A 53 -10.95 5.51 -8.89
C THR A 53 -11.83 4.40 -8.29
N ILE A 54 -11.23 3.27 -7.94
CA ILE A 54 -11.89 2.16 -7.23
C ILE A 54 -11.31 2.07 -5.82
N VAL A 55 -12.16 2.14 -4.79
CA VAL A 55 -11.77 1.97 -3.38
C VAL A 55 -11.99 0.52 -2.92
N GLY A 56 -11.13 0.04 -2.02
CA GLY A 56 -11.26 -1.30 -1.42
C GLY A 56 -10.77 -1.32 0.03
N THR A 57 -11.09 -2.41 0.74
CA THR A 57 -10.68 -2.66 2.13
C THR A 57 -9.22 -3.11 2.18
N GLY A 58 -8.32 -2.18 1.86
CA GLY A 58 -6.89 -2.41 1.71
C GLY A 58 -6.48 -2.96 0.33
N SER A 59 -5.16 -3.07 0.15
CA SER A 59 -4.51 -3.49 -1.10
C SER A 59 -4.90 -4.87 -1.57
N SER A 60 -5.02 -5.83 -0.65
CA SER A 60 -5.19 -7.25 -0.99
C SER A 60 -6.59 -7.53 -1.57
N GLN A 61 -7.62 -6.78 -1.16
CA GLN A 61 -8.95 -6.85 -1.79
C GLN A 61 -8.94 -6.24 -3.21
N LEU A 62 -8.24 -5.12 -3.42
CA LEU A 62 -8.09 -4.52 -4.75
C LEU A 62 -7.31 -5.42 -5.72
N MET A 63 -6.30 -6.13 -5.22
CA MET A 63 -5.56 -7.13 -5.99
C MET A 63 -6.48 -8.28 -6.46
N GLN A 64 -7.29 -8.83 -5.56
CA GLN A 64 -8.28 -9.86 -5.90
C GLN A 64 -9.34 -9.34 -6.89
N ALA A 65 -9.81 -8.10 -6.73
CA ALA A 65 -10.74 -7.46 -7.65
C ALA A 65 -10.13 -7.28 -9.05
N ALA A 66 -8.85 -6.88 -9.13
CA ALA A 66 -8.14 -6.71 -10.39
C ALA A 66 -7.90 -8.06 -11.09
N LEU A 67 -7.49 -9.09 -10.35
CA LEU A 67 -7.41 -10.47 -10.85
C LEU A 67 -8.76 -10.91 -11.43
N TYR A 68 -9.83 -10.84 -10.65
CA TYR A 68 -11.19 -11.17 -11.10
C TYR A 68 -11.62 -10.38 -12.36
N ALA A 69 -11.24 -9.10 -12.45
CA ALA A 69 -11.59 -8.26 -13.58
C ALA A 69 -10.80 -8.58 -14.86
N LEU A 70 -9.52 -8.92 -14.71
CA LEU A 70 -8.63 -9.27 -15.81
C LEU A 70 -8.81 -10.71 -16.29
N SER A 71 -9.40 -11.58 -15.47
CA SER A 71 -9.67 -12.97 -15.85
C SER A 71 -10.64 -13.10 -17.04
N PRO A 72 -10.30 -13.91 -18.07
CA PRO A 72 -11.25 -14.35 -19.06
C PRO A 72 -12.23 -15.35 -18.42
N ILE A 73 -13.50 -15.24 -18.80
CA ILE A 73 -14.59 -16.08 -18.27
C ILE A 73 -14.63 -17.44 -18.98
N ASP A 74 -14.09 -17.52 -20.20
CA ASP A 74 -14.30 -18.63 -21.13
C ASP A 74 -13.06 -19.53 -21.31
N GLN A 75 -12.00 -19.36 -20.50
CA GLN A 75 -10.82 -20.24 -20.50
C GLN A 75 -10.80 -21.13 -19.25
N LEU A 76 -10.59 -22.44 -19.48
CA LEU A 76 -10.41 -23.46 -18.44
C LEU A 76 -8.98 -23.52 -17.89
N GLU A 77 -8.02 -22.91 -18.59
CA GLU A 77 -6.63 -22.86 -18.14
C GLU A 77 -6.40 -21.69 -17.17
N PRO A 78 -5.69 -21.90 -16.05
CA PRO A 78 -5.27 -20.81 -15.18
C PRO A 78 -4.44 -19.80 -15.95
N ILE A 79 -4.74 -18.53 -15.77
CA ILE A 79 -3.93 -17.44 -16.33
C ILE A 79 -2.55 -17.55 -15.68
N SER A 80 -1.48 -17.63 -16.47
CA SER A 80 -0.15 -17.38 -15.93
C SER A 80 -0.07 -15.92 -15.57
N VAL A 81 0.45 -15.69 -14.39
CA VAL A 81 0.63 -14.35 -13.88
C VAL A 81 2.10 -14.31 -13.33
N VAL A 82 2.93 -13.22 -13.35
CA VAL A 82 4.37 -13.08 -12.92
C VAL A 82 4.75 -11.58 -12.69
N SER A 83 5.18 -11.14 -11.49
CA SER A 83 5.33 -9.69 -11.10
C SER A 83 6.79 -9.20 -11.11
N ASP A 84 7.04 -7.92 -11.43
CA ASP A 84 8.38 -7.31 -11.37
C ASP A 84 8.92 -7.27 -9.93
N THR A 85 10.20 -7.58 -9.76
CA THR A 85 10.86 -7.62 -8.45
C THR A 85 11.46 -6.26 -8.06
N PRO A 86 11.40 -5.86 -6.77
CA PRO A 86 10.83 -6.58 -5.63
C PRO A 86 9.31 -6.36 -5.47
N PHE A 87 8.54 -7.45 -5.49
CA PHE A 87 7.08 -7.43 -5.27
C PHE A 87 6.70 -7.44 -3.78
N TYR A 88 5.41 -7.32 -3.44
CA TYR A 88 4.92 -7.37 -2.05
C TYR A 88 4.53 -8.79 -1.61
N LEU A 89 4.64 -9.07 -0.30
CA LEU A 89 4.64 -10.44 0.26
C LEU A 89 3.31 -11.21 0.13
N ASP A 90 2.17 -10.51 0.13
CA ASP A 90 0.83 -11.09 0.25
C ASP A 90 0.39 -11.91 -0.99
N TYR A 91 1.23 -11.97 -2.01
CA TYR A 91 0.91 -12.48 -3.35
C TYR A 91 1.45 -13.89 -3.64
N THR A 92 2.18 -14.53 -2.72
CA THR A 92 2.88 -15.81 -3.00
C THR A 92 2.20 -17.07 -2.47
N ASN A 93 1.02 -16.97 -1.83
CA ASN A 93 0.26 -18.15 -1.40
C ASN A 93 -0.63 -18.71 -2.53
N GLY A 94 0.03 -19.12 -3.61
CA GLY A 94 -0.58 -19.81 -4.75
C GLY A 94 -0.79 -18.92 -5.98
N GLN A 95 -0.17 -19.31 -7.10
CA GLN A 95 -0.18 -18.66 -8.42
C GLN A 95 0.68 -17.36 -8.48
N GLU A 96 1.45 -17.21 -9.56
CA GLU A 96 2.38 -16.09 -9.83
C GLU A 96 1.57 -14.82 -10.30
N MET A 97 2.08 -13.55 -10.47
CA MET A 97 1.28 -12.24 -10.60
C MET A 97 1.56 -11.18 -11.77
N GLN A 98 0.90 -11.15 -12.98
CA GLN A 98 1.43 -10.58 -14.30
C GLN A 98 1.05 -9.18 -14.83
N GLU A 99 1.93 -8.74 -15.75
CA GLU A 99 1.89 -7.73 -16.82
C GLU A 99 0.65 -6.84 -17.05
N PRO A 100 -0.60 -7.33 -17.23
CA PRO A 100 -1.75 -6.41 -17.33
C PRO A 100 -1.86 -5.42 -16.14
N MET A 101 -1.22 -5.70 -15.00
CA MET A 101 -1.06 -4.74 -13.90
C MET A 101 -0.28 -3.46 -14.27
N ARG A 102 0.55 -3.44 -15.32
CA ARG A 102 1.31 -2.24 -15.77
C ARG A 102 0.43 -1.04 -16.17
N LYS A 103 -0.89 -1.22 -16.33
CA LYS A 103 -1.85 -0.14 -16.63
C LYS A 103 -2.66 0.34 -15.42
N MET A 104 -2.42 -0.19 -14.23
CA MET A 104 -3.01 0.26 -12.99
C MET A 104 -1.92 0.81 -12.07
N GLU A 105 -1.96 2.12 -11.84
CA GLU A 105 -1.12 2.77 -10.83
C GLU A 105 -1.71 2.45 -9.43
N PHE A 106 -1.34 1.27 -8.91
CA PHE A 106 -1.69 0.83 -7.56
C PHE A 106 -0.87 1.59 -6.51
N ILE A 107 -1.30 2.80 -6.16
CA ILE A 107 -0.69 3.53 -5.04
C ILE A 107 -1.31 3.03 -3.74
N LEU A 108 -0.69 1.98 -3.19
CA LEU A 108 -1.08 1.30 -1.96
C LEU A 108 -0.64 2.09 -0.72
N SER A 109 -1.30 3.21 -0.41
CA SER A 109 -1.01 3.93 0.84
C SER A 109 -1.62 3.20 2.05
N SER A 110 -0.82 2.38 2.74
CA SER A 110 -1.16 1.98 4.12
C SER A 110 -0.92 3.18 5.05
N LEU A 111 -1.97 3.95 5.31
CA LEU A 111 -1.95 4.96 6.36
C LEU A 111 -1.85 4.30 7.75
N HIS A 112 -1.28 5.03 8.71
CA HIS A 112 -0.55 4.47 9.86
C HIS A 112 -1.35 3.50 10.77
N ARG A 113 -0.57 2.60 11.42
CA ARG A 113 -0.94 1.59 12.42
C ARG A 113 -2.42 1.53 12.85
N GLN A 114 -3.08 0.45 12.43
CA GLN A 114 -4.29 -0.13 13.04
C GLN A 114 -5.52 0.78 13.09
N ILE A 115 -6.32 0.75 12.00
CA ILE A 115 -7.78 0.49 11.99
C ILE A 115 -8.36 0.75 10.58
N ILE A 116 -7.81 1.72 9.84
CA ILE A 116 -8.35 2.13 8.53
C ILE A 116 -7.64 1.37 7.41
N LEU A 117 -8.10 0.14 7.15
CA LEU A 117 -7.71 -0.66 5.99
C LEU A 117 -8.40 -0.12 4.73
N ILE A 118 -7.86 0.95 4.15
CA ILE A 118 -8.31 1.49 2.86
C ILE A 118 -7.15 1.52 1.88
N GLY A 119 -7.42 1.08 0.66
CA GLY A 119 -6.60 1.35 -0.51
C GLY A 119 -7.47 1.84 -1.65
N TRP A 120 -6.85 2.38 -2.69
CA TRP A 120 -7.49 2.69 -3.96
C TRP A 120 -6.66 2.18 -5.14
N ALA A 121 -7.32 2.00 -6.27
CA ALA A 121 -6.70 1.73 -7.56
C ALA A 121 -7.18 2.76 -8.58
N LEU A 122 -6.24 3.26 -9.40
CA LEU A 122 -6.52 4.10 -10.56
C LEU A 122 -6.58 3.20 -11.81
N VAL A 123 -7.72 3.18 -12.49
CA VAL A 123 -8.00 2.26 -13.60
C VAL A 123 -8.41 3.02 -14.85
N LYS A 124 -7.65 2.91 -15.94
CA LYS A 124 -8.00 3.55 -17.23
C LYS A 124 -9.16 2.87 -17.94
N ASP A 125 -9.20 1.54 -17.90
CA ASP A 125 -10.19 0.75 -18.63
C ASP A 125 -11.52 0.69 -17.88
N LYS A 126 -12.58 1.20 -18.51
CA LYS A 126 -13.94 1.26 -17.95
C LYS A 126 -14.52 -0.13 -17.66
N GLU A 127 -14.25 -1.13 -18.49
CA GLU A 127 -14.80 -2.47 -18.33
C GLU A 127 -14.07 -3.24 -17.23
N VAL A 128 -12.75 -3.04 -17.11
CA VAL A 128 -11.97 -3.57 -15.98
C VAL A 128 -12.43 -2.90 -14.67
N ALA A 129 -12.56 -1.57 -14.65
CA ALA A 129 -13.10 -0.83 -13.50
C ALA A 129 -14.51 -1.30 -13.11
N ARG A 130 -15.40 -1.54 -14.10
CA ARG A 130 -16.76 -2.07 -13.89
C ARG A 130 -16.75 -3.46 -13.25
N LYS A 131 -15.88 -4.37 -13.73
CA LYS A 131 -15.73 -5.71 -13.14
C LYS A 131 -15.14 -5.63 -11.72
N MET A 132 -14.18 -4.72 -11.47
CA MET A 132 -13.63 -4.48 -10.11
C MET A 132 -14.70 -3.96 -9.14
N THR A 133 -15.51 -2.96 -9.54
CA THR A 133 -16.67 -2.53 -8.73
C THR A 133 -17.59 -3.73 -8.44
N LYS A 134 -17.89 -4.55 -9.45
CA LYS A 134 -18.80 -5.68 -9.27
C LYS A 134 -18.25 -6.74 -8.30
N PHE A 135 -16.94 -6.97 -8.29
CA PHE A 135 -16.29 -7.79 -7.27
C PHE A 135 -16.52 -7.20 -5.87
N MET A 136 -16.24 -5.90 -5.66
CA MET A 136 -16.42 -5.24 -4.36
C MET A 136 -17.89 -5.25 -3.87
N GLU A 137 -18.84 -5.06 -4.80
CA GLU A 137 -20.28 -5.16 -4.52
C GLU A 137 -20.65 -6.57 -4.02
N ILE A 138 -20.18 -7.62 -4.71
CA ILE A 138 -20.48 -9.02 -4.34
C ILE A 138 -19.73 -9.45 -3.08
N SER A 139 -18.49 -9.01 -2.88
CA SER A 139 -17.64 -9.47 -1.77
C SER A 139 -17.98 -8.80 -0.43
N THR A 140 -18.23 -7.49 -0.44
CA THR A 140 -18.34 -6.67 0.79
C THR A 140 -19.40 -5.57 0.74
N ILE A 141 -20.18 -5.47 -0.36
CA ILE A 141 -21.16 -4.40 -0.57
C ILE A 141 -20.49 -3.01 -0.48
N GLY A 142 -19.28 -2.90 -1.04
CA GLY A 142 -18.45 -1.69 -0.99
C GLY A 142 -17.51 -1.63 0.21
N VAL A 143 -17.28 -0.42 0.73
CA VAL A 143 -16.29 -0.10 1.79
C VAL A 143 -16.92 0.85 2.81
N SER A 144 -16.61 0.67 4.10
CA SER A 144 -17.14 1.51 5.20
C SER A 144 -16.94 3.01 4.94
N LYS A 145 -18.03 3.77 4.93
CA LYS A 145 -18.04 5.23 4.73
C LYS A 145 -17.31 5.98 5.83
N GLU A 146 -17.45 5.53 7.08
CA GLU A 146 -16.70 6.09 8.23
C GLU A 146 -15.19 5.95 8.02
N ALA A 147 -14.74 4.78 7.55
CA ALA A 147 -13.34 4.55 7.21
C ALA A 147 -12.89 5.46 6.05
N GLN A 148 -13.71 5.64 5.02
CA GLN A 148 -13.40 6.52 3.88
C GLN A 148 -13.28 7.99 4.31
N LEU A 149 -14.18 8.47 5.17
CA LEU A 149 -14.16 9.83 5.70
C LEU A 149 -12.97 10.07 6.64
N LYS A 150 -12.60 9.08 7.45
CA LYS A 150 -11.36 9.11 8.26
C LYS A 150 -10.11 9.15 7.36
N ALA A 151 -10.04 8.31 6.32
CA ALA A 151 -8.94 8.32 5.36
C ALA A 151 -8.83 9.68 4.64
N ALA A 152 -9.94 10.24 4.17
CA ALA A 152 -9.98 11.55 3.51
C ALA A 152 -9.37 12.65 4.40
N ARG A 153 -9.76 12.70 5.69
CA ARG A 153 -9.20 13.68 6.64
C ARG A 153 -7.70 13.49 6.88
N ILE A 154 -7.21 12.25 6.93
CA ILE A 154 -5.78 11.98 7.08
C ILE A 154 -5.02 12.44 5.82
N LEU A 155 -5.54 12.17 4.63
CA LEU A 155 -4.96 12.64 3.36
C LEU A 155 -4.96 14.16 3.23
N GLU A 156 -6.01 14.84 3.70
CA GLU A 156 -6.09 16.29 3.78
C GLU A 156 -4.97 16.85 4.68
N LEU A 157 -4.81 16.30 5.89
CA LEU A 157 -3.76 16.72 6.84
C LEU A 157 -2.34 16.47 6.32
N ILE A 158 -2.11 15.34 5.64
CA ILE A 158 -0.82 15.02 5.02
C ILE A 158 -0.54 16.00 3.87
N SER A 159 -1.51 16.20 2.97
CA SER A 159 -1.39 17.12 1.84
C SER A 159 -1.14 18.56 2.30
N ASP A 160 -1.76 19.00 3.40
CA ASP A 160 -1.47 20.28 4.04
C ASP A 160 -0.02 20.36 4.57
N SER A 161 0.48 19.29 5.21
CA SER A 161 1.86 19.28 5.71
C SER A 161 2.91 19.23 4.61
N CYS A 162 2.62 18.58 3.47
CA CYS A 162 3.52 18.58 2.31
C CYS A 162 3.66 19.96 1.64
N LEU A 163 2.81 20.92 1.98
CA LEU A 163 2.83 22.29 1.47
C LEU A 163 3.53 23.28 2.42
N ASP A 164 4.02 22.84 3.58
CA ASP A 164 4.84 23.69 4.46
C ASP A 164 6.29 23.75 3.94
N PRO A 165 6.80 24.93 3.54
CA PRO A 165 8.13 25.08 2.97
C PRO A 165 9.28 24.77 3.95
N ASN A 166 9.00 24.52 5.24
CA ASN A 166 10.01 24.14 6.24
C ASN A 166 10.17 22.62 6.41
N MET A 167 9.36 21.79 5.74
CA MET A 167 9.36 20.33 5.93
C MET A 167 9.95 19.60 4.73
N GLU A 168 11.26 19.34 4.76
CA GLU A 168 11.93 18.55 3.72
C GLU A 168 11.40 17.09 3.71
N ASN A 169 10.86 16.68 2.56
CA ASN A 169 10.39 15.32 2.23
C ASN A 169 9.18 14.78 3.03
N CYS A 170 7.98 15.04 2.51
CA CYS A 170 6.71 14.48 3.00
C CYS A 170 6.55 12.95 2.84
N PHE A 171 7.51 12.27 2.19
CA PHE A 171 7.48 10.83 1.88
C PHE A 171 8.79 10.15 2.28
N GLU A 172 8.94 9.85 3.57
CA GLU A 172 10.00 8.96 4.03
C GLU A 172 9.79 7.52 3.53
N TYR A 173 10.89 6.83 3.26
CA TYR A 173 10.88 5.43 2.84
C TYR A 173 10.31 4.53 3.94
N THR A 174 9.09 4.03 3.72
CA THR A 174 8.38 3.13 4.65
C THR A 174 9.14 1.85 4.99
N PHE A 175 10.00 1.40 4.08
CA PHE A 175 10.88 0.25 4.26
C PHE A 175 12.32 0.57 3.83
N ALA A 176 13.29 0.10 4.61
CA ALA A 176 14.68 0.04 4.20
C ALA A 176 14.97 -1.32 3.56
N TRP A 177 15.68 -1.30 2.42
CA TRP A 177 16.20 -2.49 1.76
C TRP A 177 17.68 -2.64 2.09
N LEU A 178 18.02 -3.60 2.96
CA LEU A 178 19.39 -3.87 3.36
C LEU A 178 19.98 -5.01 2.53
N ILE A 179 21.25 -4.88 2.14
CA ILE A 179 22.02 -5.90 1.43
C ILE A 179 23.27 -6.24 2.24
N CYS A 180 23.38 -7.49 2.70
CA CYS A 180 24.53 -7.95 3.46
C CYS A 180 25.67 -8.24 2.48
N LYS A 181 26.72 -7.41 2.50
CA LYS A 181 27.91 -7.61 1.64
C LYS A 181 28.79 -8.72 2.20
N GLY A 182 28.44 -9.96 1.86
CA GLY A 182 29.03 -11.20 2.36
C GLY A 182 29.54 -12.15 1.30
N GLY A 183 30.06 -13.29 1.76
CA GLY A 183 30.32 -14.45 0.90
C GLY A 183 29.02 -15.03 0.35
N GLU A 184 29.11 -15.91 -0.65
CA GLU A 184 27.96 -16.35 -1.45
C GLU A 184 26.88 -17.14 -0.66
N GLU A 185 27.20 -17.61 0.55
CA GLU A 185 26.27 -18.36 1.42
C GLU A 185 25.63 -17.54 2.58
N GLU A 186 25.92 -16.24 2.71
CA GLU A 186 25.53 -15.44 3.90
C GLU A 186 24.06 -14.93 3.82
N ASP A 187 23.12 -15.58 4.54
CA ASP A 187 21.69 -15.19 4.60
C ASP A 187 21.46 -13.98 5.54
N CYS A 188 20.94 -12.87 4.98
CA CYS A 188 20.63 -11.66 5.75
C CYS A 188 19.57 -11.86 6.84
N GLU A 189 18.51 -12.65 6.60
CA GLU A 189 17.45 -12.87 7.59
C GLU A 189 18.03 -13.59 8.81
N LYS A 190 19.01 -14.49 8.60
CA LYS A 190 19.73 -15.17 9.69
C LYS A 190 20.66 -14.23 10.46
N LEU A 191 21.57 -13.53 9.76
CA LEU A 191 22.54 -12.60 10.37
C LEU A 191 21.87 -11.51 11.23
N LEU A 192 20.77 -10.93 10.71
CA LEU A 192 20.03 -9.89 11.41
C LEU A 192 19.24 -10.47 12.60
N LYS A 193 18.70 -11.70 12.47
CA LYS A 193 18.00 -12.40 13.56
C LYS A 193 18.93 -12.76 14.73
N GLU A 194 20.19 -13.09 14.47
CA GLU A 194 21.22 -13.30 15.51
C GLU A 194 21.42 -12.03 16.36
N HIS A 195 21.37 -10.85 15.73
CA HIS A 195 21.40 -9.54 16.39
C HIS A 195 20.03 -9.08 16.92
N LYS A 196 19.06 -9.99 17.02
CA LYS A 196 17.66 -9.74 17.45
C LYS A 196 16.91 -8.73 16.58
N ILE A 197 17.31 -8.54 15.32
CA ILE A 197 16.62 -7.73 14.33
C ILE A 197 15.75 -8.66 13.46
N HIS A 198 14.43 -8.52 13.55
CA HIS A 198 13.50 -9.29 12.72
C HIS A 198 13.29 -8.62 11.38
N THR A 199 13.56 -9.34 10.29
CA THR A 199 13.44 -8.85 8.91
C THR A 199 12.62 -9.80 8.06
N ARG A 200 12.37 -9.43 6.80
CA ARG A 200 11.84 -10.33 5.78
C ARG A 200 12.92 -10.55 4.71
N SER A 201 13.37 -11.79 4.52
CA SER A 201 14.33 -12.16 3.48
C SER A 201 13.86 -11.73 2.09
N GLY A 202 14.79 -11.23 1.29
CA GLY A 202 14.62 -10.89 -0.12
C GLY A 202 14.05 -12.04 -0.96
N ARG A 203 14.34 -13.29 -0.60
CA ARG A 203 13.79 -14.49 -1.26
C ARG A 203 12.27 -14.49 -1.31
N ARG A 204 11.61 -13.91 -0.30
CA ARG A 204 10.14 -13.82 -0.23
C ARG A 204 9.55 -12.73 -1.15
N PHE A 205 10.41 -11.93 -1.79
CA PHE A 205 10.07 -10.84 -2.71
C PHE A 205 10.72 -11.04 -4.11
N GLY A 206 11.17 -12.25 -4.42
CA GLY A 206 11.86 -12.59 -5.67
C GLY A 206 13.30 -12.09 -5.78
N SER A 207 13.92 -11.68 -4.67
CA SER A 207 15.30 -11.19 -4.60
C SER A 207 16.22 -12.19 -3.88
N ASP A 208 17.51 -11.89 -3.85
CA ASP A 208 18.57 -12.70 -3.22
C ASP A 208 18.40 -12.86 -1.69
N SER A 209 18.86 -13.98 -1.12
CA SER A 209 18.94 -14.20 0.34
C SER A 209 19.88 -13.22 1.04
N ARG A 210 20.82 -12.64 0.30
CA ARG A 210 21.68 -11.52 0.75
C ARG A 210 20.96 -10.17 0.84
N SER A 211 19.64 -10.13 0.67
CA SER A 211 18.83 -8.94 0.88
C SER A 211 17.74 -9.15 1.94
N GLY A 212 17.37 -8.08 2.64
CA GLY A 212 16.35 -8.11 3.68
C GLY A 212 15.60 -6.79 3.78
N ARG A 213 14.25 -6.87 3.87
CA ARG A 213 13.37 -5.71 4.05
C ARG A 213 13.11 -5.45 5.54
N ILE A 214 13.30 -4.22 5.98
CA ILE A 214 13.01 -3.74 7.35
C ILE A 214 11.96 -2.63 7.30
N SER A 215 11.04 -2.62 8.26
CA SER A 215 10.04 -1.57 8.43
C SER A 215 10.63 -0.36 9.16
N MET A 216 10.63 0.80 8.50
CA MET A 216 11.02 2.07 9.12
C MET A 216 9.88 2.67 9.97
N LEU A 217 8.64 2.21 9.75
CA LEU A 217 7.40 2.63 10.45
C LEU A 217 7.27 2.08 11.90
N SER A 218 8.39 2.06 12.61
CA SER A 218 8.48 1.70 14.03
C SER A 218 8.33 2.94 14.90
N ARG A 219 8.02 2.80 16.19
CA ARG A 219 8.09 3.96 17.12
C ARG A 219 9.56 4.36 17.28
N ASP A 220 9.83 5.62 17.60
CA ASP A 220 11.19 6.13 17.76
C ASP A 220 12.04 5.29 18.73
N GLU A 221 11.45 4.81 19.83
CA GLU A 221 12.09 3.87 20.77
C GLU A 221 12.51 2.55 20.08
N ASP A 222 11.58 1.91 19.38
CA ASP A 222 11.79 0.65 18.66
C ASP A 222 12.83 0.84 17.53
N PHE A 223 12.79 2.01 16.85
CA PHE A 223 13.70 2.38 15.77
C PHE A 223 15.12 2.69 16.27
N ASN A 224 15.25 3.44 17.37
CA ASN A 224 16.55 3.70 18.01
C ASN A 224 17.20 2.41 18.52
N ILE A 225 16.41 1.47 19.06
CA ILE A 225 16.90 0.12 19.43
C ILE A 225 17.36 -0.64 18.18
N PHE A 226 16.66 -0.52 17.05
CA PHE A 226 17.11 -1.09 15.78
C PHE A 226 18.43 -0.48 15.31
N LEU A 227 18.58 0.85 15.33
CA LEU A 227 19.84 1.52 14.97
C LEU A 227 21.01 1.11 15.87
N GLN A 228 20.79 1.02 17.19
CA GLN A 228 21.80 0.52 18.13
C GLN A 228 22.23 -0.92 17.82
N ARG A 229 21.28 -1.81 17.52
CA ARG A 229 21.57 -3.19 17.12
C ARG A 229 22.30 -3.25 15.78
N LEU A 230 21.94 -2.40 14.82
CA LEU A 230 22.57 -2.32 13.50
C LEU A 230 24.02 -1.82 13.60
N MET A 231 24.29 -0.81 14.43
CA MET A 231 25.64 -0.31 14.70
C MET A 231 26.54 -1.36 15.39
N ALA A 232 25.95 -2.31 16.14
CA ALA A 232 26.69 -3.42 16.72
C ALA A 232 27.12 -4.49 15.68
N ILE A 233 26.57 -4.48 14.46
CA ILE A 233 26.92 -5.41 13.36
C ILE A 233 28.15 -4.91 12.59
N GLN A 234 29.15 -4.38 13.28
CA GLN A 234 30.46 -4.14 12.67
C GLN A 234 31.19 -5.48 12.56
N ARG A 235 31.65 -5.82 11.35
CA ARG A 235 32.63 -6.90 11.20
C ARG A 235 33.87 -6.56 12.03
N PRO A 236 34.60 -7.56 12.56
CA PRO A 236 35.94 -7.30 13.08
C PRO A 236 36.75 -6.60 11.99
N THR A 237 37.24 -5.40 12.30
CA THR A 237 38.30 -4.79 11.52
C THR A 237 39.51 -5.70 11.63
N ASN A 238 39.83 -6.41 10.54
CA ASN A 238 41.12 -7.07 10.41
C ASN A 238 42.19 -5.98 10.40
N GLY A 239 42.72 -5.68 11.58
CA GLY A 239 43.94 -4.90 11.72
C GLY A 239 45.10 -5.71 11.16
N ASN A 240 45.92 -5.05 10.34
CA ASN A 240 47.23 -5.54 9.94
C ASN A 240 48.19 -5.53 11.15
#